data_AF-A0A938JA34-F1
#
_entry.id   AF-A0A938JA34-F1
#
_cell.length_a   1.000
_cell.length_b   1.000
_cell.length_c   1.000
_cell.angle_alpha   90.00
_cell.angle_beta   90.00
_cell.angle_gamma   90.00
#
_symmetry.space_group_name_H-M   'P 1'
#
loop_
_entity.id
_entity.type
_entity.pdbx_description
1 polymer ?
#
loop_
_entity_poly.entity_id
_entity_poly.type
_entity_poly.pdbx_seq_one_letter_code
_entity_poly.pdbx_strand_id
1 'polypeptide(L)'
;MRDTLSLALPEQAAACWGHCSAVNCAGVDPRSGREYVHMMVSCLMCGAGAVGGVMDGWHGVGPQAGLGGGAAGDMELIEYQFPLLVHRYGFATDSANPGEWRGGCGLVHEVEALDHQMTAVIWGEGRRYPASSVAGAGPSAGTVRDKVGRVEIQRADGTVEHVERNCVLSLAPGERFVTRSAGGGGVGDPLVRDPEAVRADVVEGFVSVGGARAEYGVVIDDRLQVDDAGTAAERGAR
;
A
#
# COMPACT_ATOMS: atom_id res chain seq x y z
N MET A 1 -4.88 -7.68 -21.15
CA MET A 1 -4.73 -9.15 -21.02
C MET A 1 -5.53 -9.68 -19.84
N ARG A 2 -5.30 -9.24 -18.59
CA ARG A 2 -6.10 -9.67 -17.42
C ARG A 2 -7.59 -9.37 -17.58
N ASP A 3 -7.94 -8.15 -17.94
CA ASP A 3 -9.34 -7.75 -18.18
C ASP A 3 -9.97 -8.64 -19.26
N THR A 4 -9.27 -8.85 -20.37
CA THR A 4 -9.72 -9.72 -21.47
C THR A 4 -9.93 -11.17 -21.01
N LEU A 5 -9.02 -11.72 -20.19
CA LEU A 5 -9.14 -13.06 -19.64
C LEU A 5 -10.26 -13.16 -18.61
N SER A 6 -10.47 -12.12 -17.81
CA SER A 6 -11.59 -12.07 -16.84
C SER A 6 -12.96 -12.07 -17.52
N LEU A 7 -13.05 -11.56 -18.76
CA LEU A 7 -14.28 -11.67 -19.56
C LEU A 7 -14.45 -13.07 -20.17
N ALA A 8 -13.36 -13.79 -20.44
CA ALA A 8 -13.39 -15.12 -21.05
C ALA A 8 -13.57 -16.25 -20.02
N LEU A 9 -12.99 -16.12 -18.83
CA LEU A 9 -13.06 -17.06 -17.70
C LEU A 9 -13.28 -16.28 -16.39
N PRO A 10 -14.51 -15.77 -16.13
CA PRO A 10 -14.81 -14.95 -14.96
C PRO A 10 -14.48 -15.62 -13.62
N GLU A 11 -14.64 -16.95 -13.55
CA GLU A 11 -14.33 -17.77 -12.38
C GLU A 11 -12.83 -17.91 -12.07
N GLN A 12 -11.96 -17.47 -12.99
CA GLN A 12 -10.50 -17.44 -12.81
C GLN A 12 -9.94 -16.02 -12.91
N ALA A 13 -10.80 -14.99 -12.79
CA ALA A 13 -10.39 -13.62 -12.87
C ALA A 13 -9.39 -13.28 -11.74
N ALA A 14 -8.18 -12.91 -12.13
CA ALA A 14 -7.12 -12.49 -11.22
C ALA A 14 -6.70 -11.05 -11.52
N ALA A 15 -6.73 -10.20 -10.49
CA ALA A 15 -6.33 -8.80 -10.59
C ALA A 15 -4.80 -8.63 -10.63
N CYS A 16 -4.36 -7.42 -10.98
CA CYS A 16 -2.95 -7.08 -10.96
C CYS A 16 -2.42 -6.97 -9.52
N TRP A 17 -1.15 -7.32 -9.32
CA TRP A 17 -0.44 -7.01 -8.08
C TRP A 17 -0.05 -5.53 -8.04
N GLY A 18 0.22 -5.02 -6.84
CA GLY A 18 0.66 -3.65 -6.63
C GLY A 18 1.95 -3.35 -7.38
N HIS A 19 2.06 -2.12 -7.87
CA HIS A 19 3.28 -1.65 -8.52
C HIS A 19 4.44 -1.55 -7.52
N CYS A 20 5.64 -1.81 -8.03
CA CYS A 20 6.88 -1.80 -7.27
C CYS A 20 7.44 -0.38 -7.17
N SER A 21 7.64 0.12 -5.95
CA SER A 21 8.23 1.43 -5.66
C SER A 21 9.14 1.30 -4.44
N ALA A 22 10.43 1.62 -4.57
CA ALA A 22 11.40 1.37 -3.51
C ALA A 22 12.40 2.51 -3.33
N VAL A 23 13.09 2.42 -2.19
CA VAL A 23 14.12 3.35 -1.76
C VAL A 23 15.33 2.53 -1.31
N ASN A 24 16.50 2.83 -1.88
CA ASN A 24 17.76 2.34 -1.33
C ASN A 24 18.38 3.44 -0.49
N CYS A 25 18.97 3.07 0.64
CA CYS A 25 19.65 3.98 1.54
C CYS A 25 21.15 3.76 1.41
N ALA A 26 21.93 4.83 1.35
CA ALA A 26 23.38 4.77 1.37
C ALA A 26 23.96 5.91 2.21
N GLY A 27 25.11 5.68 2.82
CA GLY A 27 25.77 6.69 3.65
C GLY A 27 27.05 6.16 4.26
N VAL A 28 27.60 6.93 5.20
CA VAL A 28 28.73 6.52 6.03
C VAL A 28 28.23 6.35 7.46
N ASP A 29 28.43 5.17 8.04
CA ASP A 29 28.02 4.88 9.40
C ASP A 29 28.89 5.66 10.40
N PRO A 30 28.31 6.57 11.21
CA PRO A 30 29.07 7.38 12.16
C PRO A 30 29.71 6.54 13.28
N ARG A 31 29.21 5.32 13.55
CA ARG A 31 29.72 4.42 14.59
C ARG A 31 31.03 3.75 14.17
N SER A 32 31.18 3.45 12.89
CA SER A 32 32.31 2.66 12.35
C SER A 32 33.17 3.39 11.32
N GLY A 33 32.69 4.51 10.78
CA GLY A 33 33.33 5.25 9.69
C GLY A 33 33.29 4.56 8.33
N ARG A 34 32.49 3.49 8.16
CA ARG A 34 32.40 2.70 6.93
C ARG A 34 31.19 3.10 6.09
N GLU A 35 31.33 3.01 4.77
CA GLU A 35 30.19 3.14 3.86
C GLU A 35 29.23 1.97 4.01
N TYR A 36 27.93 2.25 3.88
CA TYR A 36 26.88 1.26 3.80
C TYR A 36 25.96 1.54 2.62
N VAL A 37 25.38 0.47 2.08
CA VAL A 37 24.26 0.51 1.14
C VAL A 37 23.26 -0.53 1.60
N HIS A 38 22.01 -0.12 1.77
CA HIS A 38 20.92 -1.02 2.12
C HIS A 38 19.75 -0.84 1.16
N MET A 39 19.38 -1.93 0.49
CA MET A 39 18.16 -2.00 -0.30
C MET A 39 17.00 -2.29 0.63
N MET A 40 16.08 -1.33 0.77
CA MET A 40 14.93 -1.48 1.67
C MET A 40 13.88 -2.37 1.02
N VAL A 41 14.04 -3.69 1.19
CA VAL A 41 13.09 -4.68 0.67
C VAL A 41 11.69 -4.46 1.25
N SER A 42 11.59 -3.99 2.49
CA SER A 42 10.33 -3.59 3.12
C SER A 42 9.55 -2.53 2.33
N CYS A 43 10.23 -1.61 1.63
CA CYS A 43 9.57 -0.63 0.75
C CYS A 43 9.02 -1.26 -0.54
N LEU A 44 9.60 -2.38 -1.00
CA LEU A 44 9.14 -3.11 -2.19
C LEU A 44 7.85 -3.90 -1.94
N MET A 45 7.51 -4.13 -0.67
CA MET A 45 6.39 -4.98 -0.31
C MET A 45 5.07 -4.30 -0.66
N CYS A 46 4.39 -4.79 -1.69
CA CYS A 46 3.09 -4.33 -2.16
C CYS A 46 2.02 -5.42 -1.96
N GLY A 47 0.76 -5.07 -2.17
CA GLY A 47 -0.35 -6.02 -2.09
C GLY A 47 -0.52 -6.87 -3.35
N ALA A 48 -0.93 -8.13 -3.20
CA ALA A 48 -1.30 -8.98 -4.32
C ALA A 48 -2.68 -8.63 -4.88
N GLY A 49 -2.93 -8.96 -6.14
CA GLY A 49 -4.27 -8.88 -6.73
C GLY A 49 -5.19 -9.95 -6.13
N ALA A 50 -6.48 -9.62 -6.02
CA ALA A 50 -7.51 -10.58 -5.63
C ALA A 50 -7.76 -11.63 -6.72
N VAL A 51 -8.37 -12.75 -6.33
CA VAL A 51 -8.81 -13.83 -7.22
C VAL A 51 -10.31 -14.03 -7.03
N GLY A 52 -11.08 -13.70 -8.06
CA GLY A 52 -12.55 -13.74 -8.02
C GLY A 52 -13.08 -15.12 -7.69
N GLY A 53 -14.06 -15.18 -6.80
CA GLY A 53 -14.68 -16.43 -6.34
C GLY A 53 -13.80 -17.30 -5.44
N VAL A 54 -12.59 -16.84 -5.08
CA VAL A 54 -11.63 -17.62 -4.30
C VAL A 54 -11.17 -16.86 -3.06
N MET A 55 -10.51 -15.72 -3.22
CA MET A 55 -9.91 -14.99 -2.09
C MET A 55 -9.55 -13.54 -2.41
N ASP A 56 -9.51 -12.74 -1.36
CA ASP A 56 -8.88 -11.41 -1.37
C ASP A 56 -7.38 -11.51 -1.64
N GLY A 57 -6.78 -10.40 -2.06
CA GLY A 57 -5.35 -10.29 -2.30
C GLY A 57 -4.54 -10.30 -1.01
N TRP A 58 -3.44 -11.05 -1.01
CA TRP A 58 -2.50 -11.11 0.11
C TRP A 58 -1.86 -9.75 0.38
N HIS A 59 -1.83 -9.33 1.63
CA HIS A 59 -1.32 -8.01 2.03
C HIS A 59 0.21 -8.04 2.11
N GLY A 60 0.87 -6.98 1.64
CA GLY A 60 2.32 -6.80 1.80
C GLY A 60 3.17 -8.00 1.40
N VAL A 61 2.76 -8.75 0.36
CA VAL A 61 3.40 -10.01 -0.07
C VAL A 61 4.54 -9.79 -1.07
N GLY A 62 4.70 -8.56 -1.56
CA GLY A 62 5.82 -8.20 -2.42
C GLY A 62 5.46 -8.14 -3.90
N PRO A 63 6.42 -7.79 -4.76
CA PRO A 63 6.18 -7.65 -6.18
C PRO A 63 5.87 -9.00 -6.83
N GLN A 64 5.08 -8.98 -7.91
CA GLN A 64 4.69 -10.19 -8.65
C GLN A 64 5.88 -11.04 -9.09
N ALA A 65 7.02 -10.43 -9.40
CA ALA A 65 8.24 -11.13 -9.78
C ALA A 65 8.77 -12.10 -8.69
N GLY A 66 8.46 -11.83 -7.42
CA GLY A 66 8.84 -12.70 -6.30
C GLY A 66 7.80 -13.78 -5.97
N LEU A 67 6.59 -13.71 -6.52
CA LEU A 67 5.49 -14.65 -6.27
C LEU A 67 5.25 -14.96 -4.77
N GLY A 68 5.44 -13.97 -3.91
CA GLY A 68 5.32 -14.12 -2.44
C GLY A 68 6.48 -14.82 -1.74
N GLY A 69 7.59 -15.09 -2.44
CA GLY A 69 8.82 -15.60 -1.85
C GLY A 69 9.73 -14.52 -1.24
N GLY A 70 9.36 -13.24 -1.36
CA GLY A 70 10.10 -12.13 -0.75
C GLY A 70 9.71 -11.96 0.73
N ALA A 71 10.71 -11.80 1.59
CA ALA A 71 10.51 -11.45 2.99
C ALA A 71 11.14 -10.07 3.25
N ALA A 72 10.41 -9.22 3.98
CA ALA A 72 11.02 -8.04 4.58
C ALA A 72 11.95 -8.50 5.73
N GLY A 73 13.06 -7.78 5.92
CA GLY A 73 13.94 -8.02 7.07
C GLY A 73 13.30 -7.52 8.37
N ASP A 74 13.73 -8.08 9.49
CA ASP A 74 13.31 -7.61 10.81
C ASP A 74 13.81 -6.17 11.05
N MET A 75 12.92 -5.29 11.51
CA MET A 75 13.27 -3.88 11.71
C MET A 75 14.39 -3.70 12.73
N GLU A 76 14.36 -4.48 13.81
CA GLU A 76 15.43 -4.48 14.83
C GLU A 76 16.79 -4.86 14.23
N LEU A 77 16.83 -5.81 13.28
CA LEU A 77 18.07 -6.19 12.61
C LEU A 77 18.55 -5.09 11.66
N ILE A 78 17.64 -4.40 10.97
CA ILE A 78 17.96 -3.27 10.10
C ILE A 78 18.57 -2.12 10.93
N GLU A 79 17.95 -1.75 12.04
CA GLU A 79 18.43 -0.69 12.96
C GLU A 79 19.74 -1.08 13.66
N TYR A 80 19.93 -2.37 13.95
CA TYR A 80 21.19 -2.84 14.50
C TYR A 80 22.33 -2.72 13.48
N GLN A 81 22.10 -3.20 12.25
CA GLN A 81 23.12 -3.26 11.20
C GLN A 81 23.45 -1.90 10.61
N PHE A 82 22.45 -1.06 10.36
CA PHE A 82 22.60 0.23 9.70
C PHE A 82 22.28 1.36 10.68
N PRO A 83 22.90 2.55 10.52
CA PRO A 83 22.60 3.73 11.34
C PRO A 83 21.24 4.36 10.95
N LEU A 84 20.20 3.55 10.89
CA LEU A 84 18.85 3.93 10.47
C LEU A 84 17.89 3.70 11.64
N LEU A 85 16.82 4.48 11.68
CA LEU A 85 15.72 4.32 12.63
C LEU A 85 14.40 4.18 11.87
N VAL A 86 13.62 3.17 12.20
CA VAL A 86 12.30 2.91 11.59
C VAL A 86 11.23 3.45 12.52
N HIS A 87 10.60 4.56 12.13
CA HIS A 87 9.52 5.18 12.92
C HIS A 87 8.19 4.47 12.74
N ARG A 88 7.95 3.92 11.55
CA ARG A 88 6.69 3.27 11.21
C ARG A 88 6.91 2.16 10.20
N TYR A 89 6.36 1.00 10.51
CA TYR A 89 6.18 -0.09 9.56
C TYR A 89 4.82 -0.76 9.79
N GLY A 90 4.01 -0.90 8.75
CA GLY A 90 2.70 -1.54 8.85
C GLY A 90 1.86 -1.37 7.59
N PHE A 91 0.62 -1.84 7.61
CA PHE A 91 -0.25 -1.75 6.44
C PHE A 91 -0.64 -0.30 6.12
N ALA A 92 -0.71 0.00 4.82
CA ALA A 92 -1.27 1.24 4.32
C ALA A 92 -2.80 1.08 4.21
N THR A 93 -3.52 1.60 5.19
CA THR A 93 -4.99 1.70 5.15
C THR A 93 -5.45 2.34 3.85
N ASP A 94 -6.53 1.81 3.29
CA ASP A 94 -7.15 2.23 2.02
C ASP A 94 -6.25 2.08 0.78
N SER A 95 -5.11 1.38 0.84
CA SER A 95 -4.24 1.19 -0.34
C SER A 95 -4.69 0.10 -1.30
N ALA A 96 -5.43 -0.89 -0.83
CA ALA A 96 -5.99 -1.96 -1.63
C ALA A 96 -7.10 -1.46 -2.55
N ASN A 97 -7.12 -1.87 -3.82
CA ASN A 97 -8.25 -1.53 -4.68
C ASN A 97 -9.50 -2.32 -4.25
N PRO A 98 -10.68 -1.67 -4.23
CA PRO A 98 -11.91 -2.31 -3.83
C PRO A 98 -12.44 -3.23 -4.92
N GLY A 99 -13.17 -4.26 -4.50
CA GLY A 99 -13.91 -5.19 -5.32
C GLY A 99 -14.82 -6.04 -4.43
N GLU A 100 -15.64 -6.90 -5.01
CA GLU A 100 -16.26 -8.01 -4.25
C GLU A 100 -15.17 -8.76 -3.49
N TRP A 101 -14.07 -9.02 -4.20
CA TRP A 101 -12.80 -9.51 -3.67
C TRP A 101 -11.79 -8.36 -3.68
N ARG A 102 -11.34 -7.97 -2.50
CA ARG A 102 -10.46 -6.81 -2.28
C ARG A 102 -9.02 -7.16 -2.60
N GLY A 103 -8.30 -6.25 -3.25
CA GLY A 103 -6.85 -6.41 -3.41
C GLY A 103 -6.09 -6.43 -2.08
N GLY A 104 -4.83 -6.82 -2.09
CA GLY A 104 -3.99 -6.77 -0.90
C GLY A 104 -3.61 -5.33 -0.55
N CYS A 105 -3.49 -5.01 0.74
CA CYS A 105 -2.94 -3.72 1.15
C CYS A 105 -1.43 -3.66 0.86
N GLY A 106 -0.95 -2.48 0.48
CA GLY A 106 0.46 -2.12 0.56
C GLY A 106 0.87 -1.81 2.00
N LEU A 107 2.08 -1.30 2.16
CA LEU A 107 2.71 -0.98 3.42
C LEU A 107 3.10 0.50 3.48
N VAL A 108 3.20 1.02 4.71
CA VAL A 108 3.84 2.29 5.03
C VAL A 108 5.18 1.99 5.67
N HIS A 109 6.23 2.68 5.25
CA HIS A 109 7.55 2.59 5.86
C HIS A 109 8.17 3.99 6.01
N GLU A 110 8.45 4.40 7.25
CA GLU A 110 9.05 5.70 7.59
C GLU A 110 10.42 5.49 8.24
N VAL A 111 11.43 6.14 7.67
CA VAL A 111 12.83 5.89 8.03
C VAL A 111 13.62 7.19 8.11
N GLU A 112 14.46 7.27 9.13
CA GLU A 112 15.38 8.36 9.41
C GLU A 112 16.81 7.84 9.51
N ALA A 113 17.79 8.68 9.17
CA ALA A 113 19.20 8.41 9.38
C ALA A 113 19.66 8.99 10.73
N LEU A 114 20.39 8.20 11.53
CA LEU A 114 20.87 8.62 12.85
C LEU A 114 22.21 9.34 12.75
N ASP A 115 22.24 10.62 13.14
CA ASP A 115 23.45 11.44 13.28
C ASP A 115 24.34 11.58 12.02
N HIS A 116 23.80 11.33 10.83
CA HIS A 116 24.53 11.51 9.57
C HIS A 116 23.59 11.82 8.40
N GLN A 117 24.16 12.30 7.30
CA GLN A 117 23.43 12.49 6.06
C GLN A 117 23.27 11.15 5.33
N MET A 118 22.05 10.83 4.93
CA MET A 118 21.72 9.64 4.12
C MET A 118 21.42 10.04 2.68
N THR A 119 21.85 9.21 1.74
CA THR A 119 21.42 9.26 0.35
C THR A 119 20.27 8.28 0.14
N ALA A 120 19.12 8.79 -0.28
CA ALA A 120 17.95 7.99 -0.67
C ALA A 120 17.87 7.92 -2.20
N VAL A 121 17.99 6.71 -2.74
CA VAL A 121 17.83 6.43 -4.17
C VAL A 121 16.43 5.87 -4.38
N ILE A 122 15.54 6.69 -4.93
CA ILE A 122 14.13 6.39 -5.14
C ILE A 122 13.95 5.86 -6.56
N TRP A 123 13.35 4.68 -6.69
CA TRP A 123 13.11 4.04 -7.97
C TRP A 123 11.76 3.30 -8.02
N GLY A 124 11.41 2.81 -9.21
CA GLY A 124 10.18 2.06 -9.47
C GLY A 124 9.10 2.89 -10.16
N GLU A 125 7.85 2.45 -10.02
CA GLU A 125 6.67 3.00 -10.70
C GLU A 125 5.43 3.02 -9.77
N GLY A 126 4.22 3.11 -10.31
CA GLY A 126 2.99 2.99 -9.51
C GLY A 126 2.53 4.24 -8.77
N ARG A 127 3.12 5.40 -9.04
CA ARG A 127 2.79 6.67 -8.36
C ARG A 127 1.65 7.47 -9.00
N ARG A 128 1.21 7.04 -10.20
CA ARG A 128 0.18 7.75 -10.99
C ARG A 128 -1.07 6.93 -11.25
N TYR A 129 -0.90 5.63 -11.52
CA TYR A 129 -2.01 4.74 -11.83
C TYR A 129 -2.05 3.60 -10.82
N PRO A 130 -3.23 3.26 -10.28
CA PRO A 130 -3.39 2.14 -9.37
C PRO A 130 -3.21 0.81 -10.09
N ALA A 131 -2.99 -0.25 -9.33
CA ALA A 131 -2.99 -1.60 -9.88
C ALA A 131 -4.32 -1.90 -10.59
N SER A 132 -4.22 -2.48 -11.79
CA SER A 132 -5.39 -2.82 -12.61
C SER A 132 -6.29 -3.82 -11.88
N SER A 133 -7.56 -3.42 -11.76
CA SER A 133 -8.67 -4.21 -11.21
C SER A 133 -9.53 -4.74 -12.37
N VAL A 134 -10.32 -5.78 -12.13
CA VAL A 134 -11.07 -6.49 -13.19
C VAL A 134 -12.53 -6.75 -12.80
N ALA A 135 -13.36 -7.11 -13.78
CA ALA A 135 -14.77 -7.48 -13.58
C ALA A 135 -15.60 -6.43 -12.82
N GLY A 136 -15.40 -5.15 -13.11
CA GLY A 136 -16.15 -4.04 -12.47
C GLY A 136 -15.54 -3.51 -11.18
N ALA A 137 -14.46 -4.12 -10.69
CA ALA A 137 -13.68 -3.60 -9.56
C ALA A 137 -12.86 -2.35 -9.93
N GLY A 138 -12.54 -1.54 -8.93
CA GLY A 138 -11.68 -0.38 -9.09
C GLY A 138 -12.01 0.76 -8.11
N PRO A 139 -11.08 1.69 -7.90
CA PRO A 139 -11.29 2.78 -6.93
C PRO A 139 -12.35 3.77 -7.38
N SER A 140 -13.09 4.30 -6.41
CA SER A 140 -13.94 5.47 -6.64
C SER A 140 -13.08 6.69 -7.00
N ALA A 141 -13.64 7.63 -7.76
CA ALA A 141 -12.87 8.77 -8.31
C ALA A 141 -12.13 9.58 -7.23
N GLY A 142 -12.67 9.67 -6.02
CA GLY A 142 -12.05 10.38 -4.89
C GLY A 142 -10.99 9.60 -4.12
N THR A 143 -10.82 8.30 -4.33
CA THR A 143 -9.93 7.43 -3.52
C THR A 143 -8.67 7.00 -4.26
N VAL A 144 -8.51 7.38 -5.54
CA VAL A 144 -7.37 6.99 -6.39
C VAL A 144 -6.02 7.33 -5.75
N ARG A 145 -5.92 8.47 -5.07
CA ARG A 145 -4.67 8.91 -4.41
C ARG A 145 -4.18 7.89 -3.39
N ASP A 146 -5.09 7.19 -2.70
CA ASP A 146 -4.72 6.23 -1.67
C ASP A 146 -4.26 4.89 -2.25
N LYS A 147 -4.66 4.56 -3.48
CA LYS A 147 -4.32 3.31 -4.18
C LYS A 147 -2.97 3.32 -4.89
N VAL A 148 -2.36 4.50 -5.05
CA VAL A 148 -1.06 4.65 -5.72
C VAL A 148 0.07 4.70 -4.70
N GLY A 149 1.25 4.26 -5.14
CA GLY A 149 2.47 4.39 -4.37
C GLY A 149 2.81 5.85 -4.13
N ARG A 150 3.34 6.19 -2.95
CA ARG A 150 3.76 7.55 -2.59
C ARG A 150 5.13 7.50 -1.93
N VAL A 151 5.95 8.50 -2.23
CA VAL A 151 7.18 8.77 -1.51
C VAL A 151 7.15 10.21 -1.08
N GLU A 152 7.29 10.43 0.22
CA GLU A 152 7.21 11.73 0.87
C GLU A 152 8.50 11.94 1.66
N ILE A 153 9.07 13.14 1.59
CA ILE A 153 10.20 13.54 2.43
C ILE A 153 9.68 14.48 3.50
N GLN A 154 9.78 14.08 4.76
CA GLN A 154 9.56 14.95 5.90
C GLN A 154 10.84 15.74 6.16
N ARG A 155 10.78 17.05 5.95
CA ARG A 155 11.90 17.98 6.17
C ARG A 155 11.96 18.41 7.63
N ALA A 156 13.14 18.84 8.07
CA ALA A 156 13.36 19.26 9.46
C ALA A 156 12.55 20.51 9.86
N ASP A 157 12.12 21.32 8.90
CA ASP A 157 11.23 22.47 9.12
C ASP A 157 9.74 22.11 9.21
N GLY A 158 9.41 20.81 9.12
CA GLY A 158 8.05 20.28 9.16
C GLY A 158 7.35 20.26 7.80
N THR A 159 8.00 20.70 6.72
CA THR A 159 7.43 20.62 5.38
C THR A 159 7.47 19.18 4.85
N VAL A 160 6.49 18.84 4.01
CA VAL A 160 6.40 17.53 3.35
C VAL A 160 6.58 17.73 1.84
N GLU A 161 7.64 17.15 1.28
CA GLU A 161 7.90 17.13 -0.15
C GLU A 161 7.39 15.82 -0.76
N HIS A 162 6.59 15.91 -1.83
CA HIS A 162 6.12 14.73 -2.57
C HIS A 162 7.05 14.41 -3.74
N VAL A 163 7.54 13.17 -3.78
CA VAL A 163 8.46 12.70 -4.81
C VAL A 163 7.73 11.80 -5.82
N GLU A 164 7.45 12.36 -6.99
CA GLU A 164 6.70 11.67 -8.06
C GLU A 164 7.59 10.96 -9.08
N ARG A 165 8.90 11.25 -9.10
CA ARG A 165 9.87 10.73 -10.08
C ARG A 165 10.96 9.91 -9.40
N ASN A 166 11.62 9.08 -10.19
CA ASN A 166 12.84 8.40 -9.76
C ASN A 166 13.96 9.43 -9.63
N CYS A 167 14.62 9.47 -8.48
CA CYS A 167 15.64 10.47 -8.19
C CYS A 167 16.57 9.99 -7.07
N VAL A 168 17.68 10.71 -6.91
CA VAL A 168 18.59 10.56 -5.79
C VAL A 168 18.48 11.82 -4.96
N LEU A 169 18.21 11.67 -3.66
CA LEU A 169 18.07 12.77 -2.71
C LEU A 169 19.04 12.56 -1.55
N SER A 170 19.47 13.67 -0.94
CA SER A 170 20.18 13.64 0.33
C SER A 170 19.24 14.11 1.42
N LEU A 171 19.19 13.35 2.51
CA LEU A 171 18.42 13.63 3.72
C LEU A 171 19.40 13.95 4.83
N ALA A 172 19.25 15.13 5.41
CA ALA A 172 20.00 15.55 6.59
C ALA A 172 19.49 14.83 7.86
N PRO A 173 20.28 14.80 8.95
CA PRO A 173 19.79 14.32 10.24
C PRO A 173 18.48 15.02 10.63
N GLY A 174 17.50 14.27 11.15
CA GLY A 174 16.16 14.77 11.46
C GLY A 174 15.18 14.77 10.29
N GLU A 175 15.64 14.56 9.05
CA GLU A 175 14.76 14.38 7.88
C GLU A 175 14.45 12.91 7.64
N ARG A 176 13.25 12.64 7.11
CA ARG A 176 12.75 11.27 6.94
C ARG A 176 12.19 11.07 5.55
N PHE A 177 12.28 9.85 5.03
CA PHE A 177 11.41 9.45 3.94
C PHE A 177 10.27 8.58 4.47
N VAL A 178 9.09 8.78 3.91
CA VAL A 178 7.92 7.92 4.09
C VAL A 178 7.60 7.32 2.74
N THR A 179 7.60 5.99 2.65
CA THR A 179 7.05 5.29 1.50
C THR A 179 5.69 4.72 1.85
N ARG A 180 4.79 4.77 0.88
CA ARG A 180 3.53 4.03 0.87
C ARG A 180 3.52 3.21 -0.40
N SER A 181 3.55 1.89 -0.29
CA SER A 181 3.46 1.02 -1.46
C SER A 181 2.00 0.88 -1.89
N ALA A 182 1.81 0.64 -3.20
CA ALA A 182 0.48 0.44 -3.75
C ALA A 182 -0.10 -0.91 -3.28
N GLY A 183 -1.42 -0.96 -3.12
CA GLY A 183 -2.12 -2.22 -2.97
C GLY A 183 -2.32 -2.94 -4.31
N GLY A 184 -2.85 -4.15 -4.24
CA GLY A 184 -3.25 -4.92 -5.42
C GLY A 184 -4.61 -4.49 -5.97
N GLY A 185 -4.93 -4.95 -7.17
CA GLY A 185 -6.22 -4.78 -7.80
C GLY A 185 -7.32 -5.62 -7.14
N GLY A 186 -8.57 -5.14 -7.22
CA GLY A 186 -9.75 -5.89 -6.80
C GLY A 186 -10.40 -6.67 -7.95
N VAL A 187 -11.35 -7.54 -7.62
CA VAL A 187 -12.17 -8.30 -8.58
C VAL A 187 -13.65 -8.19 -8.19
N GLY A 188 -14.52 -7.94 -9.17
CA GLY A 188 -15.97 -7.87 -8.95
C GLY A 188 -16.46 -6.51 -8.42
N ASP A 189 -17.76 -6.26 -8.48
CA ASP A 189 -18.36 -5.01 -8.00
C ASP A 189 -18.18 -4.84 -6.48
N PRO A 190 -17.53 -3.77 -5.98
CA PRO A 190 -17.41 -3.50 -4.55
C PRO A 190 -18.75 -3.43 -3.80
N LEU A 191 -19.83 -3.03 -4.45
CA LEU A 191 -21.15 -2.87 -3.82
C LEU A 191 -21.82 -4.20 -3.49
N VAL A 192 -21.36 -5.31 -4.05
CA VAL A 192 -21.88 -6.66 -3.73
C VAL A 192 -21.08 -7.36 -2.63
N ARG A 193 -19.94 -6.79 -2.19
CA ARG A 193 -19.15 -7.36 -1.08
C ARG A 193 -20.00 -7.44 0.19
N ASP A 194 -19.84 -8.52 0.94
CA ASP A 194 -20.50 -8.71 2.24
C ASP A 194 -20.16 -7.52 3.19
N PRO A 195 -21.16 -6.76 3.68
CA PRO A 195 -20.93 -5.67 4.63
C PRO A 195 -20.15 -6.10 5.87
N GLU A 196 -20.32 -7.34 6.32
CA GLU A 196 -19.64 -7.86 7.50
C GLU A 196 -18.15 -8.12 7.22
N ALA A 197 -17.81 -8.55 6.00
CA ALA A 197 -16.40 -8.62 5.57
C ALA A 197 -15.76 -7.23 5.48
N VAL A 198 -16.53 -6.21 5.06
CA VAL A 198 -16.07 -4.81 5.06
C VAL A 198 -15.87 -4.30 6.49
N ARG A 199 -16.78 -4.64 7.43
CA ARG A 199 -16.61 -4.32 8.86
C ARG A 199 -15.33 -4.93 9.41
N ALA A 200 -15.06 -6.20 9.10
CA ALA A 200 -13.82 -6.87 9.50
C ALA A 200 -12.59 -6.14 8.93
N ASP A 201 -12.61 -5.76 7.65
CA ASP A 201 -11.53 -4.97 7.03
C ASP A 201 -11.31 -3.61 7.74
N VAL A 202 -12.38 -3.00 8.27
CA VAL A 202 -12.30 -1.75 9.05
C VAL A 202 -11.71 -1.98 10.43
N VAL A 203 -12.14 -3.04 11.12
CA VAL A 203 -11.61 -3.40 12.45
C VAL A 203 -10.12 -3.73 12.38
N GLU A 204 -9.69 -4.42 11.32
CA GLU A 204 -8.27 -4.73 11.07
C GLU A 204 -7.46 -3.55 10.52
N GLY A 205 -8.11 -2.42 10.19
CA GLY A 205 -7.45 -1.21 9.70
C GLY A 205 -6.97 -1.27 8.24
N PHE A 206 -7.43 -2.26 7.46
CA PHE A 206 -7.16 -2.34 6.03
C PHE A 206 -7.95 -1.29 5.25
N VAL A 207 -9.18 -1.04 5.69
CA VAL A 207 -10.11 -0.06 5.12
C VAL A 207 -10.49 0.94 6.21
N SER A 208 -10.57 2.23 5.91
CA SER A 208 -11.09 3.21 6.87
C SER A 208 -12.62 3.23 6.88
N VAL A 209 -13.23 3.79 7.93
CA VAL A 209 -14.69 4.03 7.95
C VAL A 209 -15.15 4.86 6.74
N GLY A 210 -14.33 5.86 6.34
CA GLY A 210 -14.57 6.64 5.14
C GLY A 210 -14.47 5.81 3.86
N GLY A 211 -13.45 4.96 3.76
CA GLY A 211 -13.25 4.02 2.66
C GLY A 211 -14.38 3.00 2.52
N ALA A 212 -14.86 2.45 3.64
CA ALA A 212 -16.00 1.51 3.67
C ALA A 212 -17.24 2.10 2.99
N ARG A 213 -17.56 3.35 3.32
CA ARG A 213 -18.66 4.08 2.70
C ARG A 213 -18.37 4.47 1.26
N ALA A 214 -17.20 5.06 1.00
CA ALA A 214 -16.85 5.59 -0.30
C ALA A 214 -16.74 4.49 -1.37
N GLU A 215 -16.19 3.33 -1.02
CA GLU A 215 -15.84 2.29 -1.98
C GLU A 215 -16.86 1.15 -2.02
N TYR A 216 -17.39 0.73 -0.87
CA TYR A 216 -18.28 -0.44 -0.76
C TYR A 216 -19.75 -0.07 -0.48
N GLY A 217 -20.04 1.22 -0.26
CA GLY A 217 -21.35 1.69 0.16
C GLY A 217 -21.77 1.20 1.55
N VAL A 218 -20.81 0.75 2.37
CA VAL A 218 -21.08 0.21 3.71
C VAL A 218 -20.93 1.31 4.75
N VAL A 219 -21.97 1.50 5.55
CA VAL A 219 -21.98 2.49 6.63
C VAL A 219 -21.59 1.79 7.93
N ILE A 220 -20.54 2.28 8.57
CA ILE A 220 -20.04 1.77 9.85
C ILE A 220 -20.31 2.82 10.93
N ASP A 221 -20.92 2.40 12.04
CA ASP A 221 -21.27 3.28 13.16
C ASP A 221 -20.06 3.57 14.08
N ASP A 222 -20.28 4.36 15.14
CA ASP A 222 -19.28 4.74 16.12
C ASP A 222 -18.77 3.56 16.99
N ARG A 223 -19.48 2.42 16.95
CA ARG A 223 -19.13 1.18 17.64
C ARG A 223 -18.52 0.13 16.70
N LEU A 224 -18.14 0.55 15.50
CA LEU A 224 -17.59 -0.30 14.45
C LEU A 224 -18.53 -1.45 14.07
N GLN A 225 -19.85 -1.20 14.08
CA GLN A 225 -20.88 -2.12 13.58
C GLN A 225 -21.42 -1.65 12.23
N VAL A 226 -21.93 -2.60 11.44
CA VAL A 226 -22.63 -2.28 10.19
C VAL A 226 -23.97 -1.64 10.52
N ASP A 227 -24.23 -0.46 9.96
CA ASP A 227 -25.57 0.11 9.88
C ASP A 227 -26.26 -0.45 8.62
N ASP A 228 -27.08 -1.48 8.79
CA ASP A 228 -27.79 -2.15 7.70
C ASP A 228 -28.69 -1.19 6.91
N ALA A 229 -29.39 -0.28 7.61
CA ALA A 229 -30.30 0.66 6.98
C ALA A 229 -29.53 1.73 6.20
N GLY A 230 -28.46 2.27 6.79
CA GLY A 230 -27.55 3.21 6.14
C GLY A 230 -26.85 2.59 4.93
N THR A 231 -26.40 1.34 5.05
CA THR A 231 -25.74 0.58 3.97
C THR A 231 -26.69 0.32 2.80
N ALA A 232 -27.93 -0.10 3.08
CA ALA A 232 -28.94 -0.31 2.04
C ALA A 232 -29.28 1.00 1.32
N ALA A 233 -29.40 2.11 2.04
CA ALA A 233 -29.66 3.42 1.46
C ALA A 233 -28.49 3.94 0.60
N GLU A 234 -27.25 3.81 1.09
CA GLU A 234 -26.04 4.25 0.39
C GLU A 234 -25.80 3.42 -0.89
N ARG A 235 -25.99 2.10 -0.84
CA ARG A 235 -25.90 1.23 -2.02
C ARG A 235 -27.04 1.48 -3.02
N GLY A 236 -28.27 1.72 -2.55
CA GLY A 236 -29.40 2.00 -3.42
C GLY A 236 -29.34 3.35 -4.14
N ALA A 237 -28.46 4.25 -3.70
CA ALA A 237 -28.23 5.55 -4.33
C ALA A 237 -27.18 5.52 -5.47
N ARG A 238 -26.54 4.37 -5.73
CA ARG A 238 -25.47 4.18 -6.72
C ARG A 238 -25.90 3.24 -7.83
#